data_AF-Q4N9N1-F1
#
_entry.id   AF-Q4N9N1-F1
#
_cell.length_a   1.000
_cell.length_b   1.000
_cell.length_c   1.000
_cell.angle_alpha   90.00
_cell.angle_beta   90.00
_cell.angle_gamma   90.00
#
_symmetry.space_group_name_H-M   'P 1'
#
loop_
_entity.id
_entity.type
_entity.pdbx_description
1 polymer ?
#
loop_
_entity_poly.entity_id
_entity_poly.type
_entity_poly.pdbx_seq_one_letter_code
_entity_poly.pdbx_strand_id
1 'polypeptide(L)'
;MAESVTKEYSKKFENSGGSEMSKDHELDSAHDAFTGAKMKSKEDLEDPKYKSYTHTVVVKKTPTKGFDNFQLMESEAPVCHLVYEAVDNGSFYLQWKENSKEQVEKSVMMMVPTKTVPKFKLTNDGGRSLLSYKVAPDKNKFYSYICQFLKLAKDYNSKFQLMPGWNSLLPYKCDLYLHYEDNKVSKVECEHPSIENVNCVAVVGTSTKLSTKMTKEQVVAAVRNKGYALSF
;
A
#
# COMPACT_ATOMS: atom_id res chain seq x y z
N MET A 1 39.28 28.85 24.87
CA MET A 1 38.29 29.45 25.80
C MET A 1 37.17 28.42 25.91
N ALA A 2 37.20 27.53 26.91
CA ALA A 2 36.61 27.71 28.25
C ALA A 2 35.08 27.89 28.12
N GLU A 3 34.18 27.07 28.68
CA GLU A 3 34.21 26.29 29.93
C GLU A 3 33.12 25.19 29.93
N SER A 4 33.38 24.15 30.73
CA SER A 4 32.50 23.07 31.18
C SER A 4 31.71 23.46 32.43
N VAL A 5 30.49 22.92 32.65
CA VAL A 5 30.02 22.56 34.01
C VAL A 5 29.02 21.38 33.96
N THR A 6 29.43 20.27 34.55
CA THR A 6 28.64 19.15 35.09
C THR A 6 28.09 19.51 36.48
N LYS A 7 26.91 19.01 36.86
CA LYS A 7 26.58 18.70 38.27
C LYS A 7 25.65 17.49 38.37
N GLU A 8 26.18 16.42 38.94
CA GLU A 8 25.43 15.38 39.67
C GLU A 8 24.94 15.94 41.01
N TYR A 9 23.83 15.40 41.52
CA TYR A 9 23.65 15.21 42.96
C TYR A 9 22.87 13.92 43.22
N SER A 10 23.47 13.09 44.07
CA SER A 10 22.95 11.84 44.61
C SER A 10 22.20 12.09 45.93
N LYS A 11 21.25 11.19 46.27
CA LYS A 11 21.08 10.71 47.65
C LYS A 11 20.29 9.40 47.70
N LYS A 12 20.90 8.41 48.36
CA LYS A 12 20.38 7.11 48.80
C LYS A 12 19.51 7.25 50.06
N PHE A 13 18.60 6.29 50.29
CA PHE A 13 18.31 5.58 51.56
C PHE A 13 17.30 4.47 51.20
N GLU A 14 17.69 3.19 51.05
CA GLU A 14 17.86 2.11 52.05
C GLU A 14 16.58 1.58 52.74
N ASN A 15 16.40 0.26 52.56
CA ASN A 15 15.75 -0.75 53.44
C ASN A 15 14.23 -0.62 53.70
N SER A 16 13.43 -1.69 53.82
CA SER A 16 13.67 -3.08 54.22
C SER A 16 12.34 -3.85 54.10
N GLY A 17 12.41 -5.19 54.07
CA GLY A 17 11.35 -6.06 54.60
C GLY A 17 10.61 -6.89 53.55
N GLY A 18 10.97 -8.17 53.45
CA GLY A 18 10.24 -9.16 52.66
C GLY A 18 9.09 -9.81 53.41
N SER A 19 8.28 -10.59 52.68
CA SER A 19 7.83 -11.95 53.05
C SER A 19 6.82 -12.46 52.02
N GLU A 20 6.70 -13.78 51.99
CA GLU A 20 6.07 -14.65 50.98
C GLU A 20 4.53 -14.68 50.95
N MET A 21 4.06 -15.46 49.96
CA MET A 21 2.83 -16.30 49.91
C MET A 21 1.60 -15.80 49.14
N SER A 22 1.47 -16.37 47.94
CA SER A 22 0.37 -17.21 47.45
C SER A 22 -1.06 -16.98 47.97
N LYS A 23 -2.00 -16.83 47.03
CA LYS A 23 -3.15 -17.74 46.83
C LYS A 23 -3.97 -17.38 45.59
N ASP A 24 -4.20 -18.38 44.75
CA ASP A 24 -5.23 -18.41 43.73
C ASP A 24 -6.63 -18.43 44.34
N HIS A 25 -7.60 -17.80 43.67
CA HIS A 25 -8.97 -18.29 43.57
C HIS A 25 -9.67 -17.67 42.36
N GLU A 26 -10.09 -18.53 41.44
CA GLU A 26 -11.06 -18.27 40.37
C GLU A 26 -12.46 -17.97 40.94
N LEU A 27 -13.22 -17.08 40.28
CA LEU A 27 -14.46 -17.40 39.55
C LEU A 27 -15.26 -16.14 39.15
N ASP A 28 -15.61 -16.12 37.85
CA ASP A 28 -16.70 -15.46 37.12
C ASP A 28 -17.57 -14.36 37.76
N SER A 29 -17.76 -13.26 37.02
CA SER A 29 -19.04 -12.98 36.33
C SER A 29 -19.05 -11.62 35.63
N ALA A 30 -19.81 -11.57 34.54
CA ALA A 30 -20.03 -10.43 33.65
C ALA A 30 -20.57 -9.17 34.35
N HIS A 31 -20.12 -7.99 33.91
CA HIS A 31 -21.00 -6.89 33.47
C HIS A 31 -20.20 -5.67 32.97
N ASP A 32 -20.73 -5.05 31.91
CA ASP A 32 -20.37 -3.74 31.39
C ASP A 32 -20.15 -2.68 32.48
N ALA A 33 -19.09 -1.88 32.35
CA ALA A 33 -18.95 -0.64 33.12
C ALA A 33 -18.32 0.49 32.29
N PHE A 34 -19.23 1.22 31.64
CA PHE A 34 -19.11 2.63 31.31
C PHE A 34 -18.62 3.42 32.54
N THR A 35 -17.45 4.03 32.49
CA THR A 35 -16.95 4.96 33.52
C THR A 35 -16.16 6.07 32.82
N GLY A 36 -16.39 7.36 33.00
CA GLY A 36 -17.42 8.10 33.68
C GLY A 36 -17.18 9.57 33.33
N ALA A 37 -18.07 10.18 32.56
CA ALA A 37 -18.07 11.63 32.36
C ALA A 37 -18.43 12.29 33.70
N LYS A 38 -17.48 13.00 34.30
CA LYS A 38 -17.76 13.89 35.43
C LYS A 38 -18.03 15.30 34.90
N MET A 39 -19.32 15.62 34.76
CA MET A 39 -19.78 17.00 34.84
C MET A 39 -19.50 17.52 36.25
N LYS A 40 -18.69 18.58 36.34
CA LYS A 40 -18.76 19.54 37.45
C LYS A 40 -19.23 20.85 36.85
N SER A 41 -20.40 21.30 37.30
CA SER A 41 -20.82 22.69 37.15
C SER A 41 -19.91 23.58 38.01
N LYS A 42 -19.48 24.70 37.45
CA LYS A 42 -19.37 25.98 38.14
C LYS A 42 -19.05 27.07 37.13
N GLU A 43 -20.01 27.97 36.95
CA GLU A 43 -19.72 29.37 36.68
C GLU A 43 -18.75 29.91 37.75
N ASP A 44 -18.06 30.97 37.37
CA ASP A 44 -17.10 31.77 38.15
C ASP A 44 -15.66 31.22 38.24
N LEU A 45 -14.84 31.67 37.27
CA LEU A 45 -13.62 32.45 37.55
C LEU A 45 -12.94 32.82 36.23
N GLU A 46 -13.34 33.97 35.66
CA GLU A 46 -12.52 34.71 34.70
C GLU A 46 -11.36 35.39 35.46
N ASP A 47 -10.21 34.71 35.53
CA ASP A 47 -8.97 35.30 36.01
C ASP A 47 -8.06 35.63 34.80
N PRO A 48 -7.74 36.92 34.53
CA PRO A 48 -7.07 37.34 33.29
C PRO A 48 -5.57 36.95 33.20
N LYS A 49 -5.09 36.06 34.08
CA LYS A 49 -3.66 35.74 34.21
C LYS A 49 -3.23 34.43 33.54
N TYR A 50 -4.15 33.63 33.02
CA TYR A 50 -3.82 32.36 32.35
C TYR A 50 -4.23 32.40 30.88
N LYS A 51 -3.27 32.74 29.99
CA LYS A 51 -3.41 32.49 28.56
C LYS A 51 -3.40 30.98 28.34
N SER A 52 -4.55 30.38 28.06
CA SER A 52 -4.63 28.99 27.61
C SER A 52 -4.06 28.90 26.19
N TYR A 53 -2.85 28.38 26.04
CA TYR A 53 -2.28 28.06 24.74
C TYR A 53 -2.79 26.69 24.31
N THR A 54 -3.74 26.67 23.39
CA THR A 54 -4.11 25.44 22.68
C THR A 54 -2.96 25.07 21.74
N HIS A 55 -2.09 24.15 22.15
CA HIS A 55 -1.13 23.54 21.25
C HIS A 55 -1.89 22.59 20.31
N THR A 56 -2.21 23.05 19.11
CA THR A 56 -2.59 22.14 18.03
C THR A 56 -1.32 21.43 17.56
N VAL A 57 -1.08 20.23 18.09
CA VAL A 57 -0.07 19.34 17.52
C VAL A 57 -0.61 18.81 16.20
N VAL A 58 -0.26 19.48 15.10
CA VAL A 58 -0.43 18.91 13.76
C VAL A 58 0.59 17.79 13.64
N VAL A 59 0.19 16.57 14.02
CA VAL A 59 0.95 15.37 13.65
C VAL A 59 0.86 15.26 12.14
N LYS A 60 1.85 15.81 11.44
CA LYS A 60 2.12 15.44 10.05
C LYS A 60 2.51 13.97 10.11
N LYS A 61 1.54 13.06 9.98
CA LYS A 61 1.82 11.70 9.56
C LYS A 61 2.41 11.82 8.17
N THR A 62 3.74 11.81 8.09
CA THR A 62 4.44 11.53 6.85
C THR A 62 3.86 10.19 6.35
N PRO A 63 3.24 10.12 5.16
CA PRO A 63 2.78 8.84 4.62
C PRO A 63 4.01 8.08 4.11
N THR A 64 4.87 7.65 5.01
CA THR A 64 5.94 6.69 4.73
C THR A 64 5.37 5.30 4.97
N LYS A 65 4.59 4.81 4.01
CA LYS A 65 4.81 3.43 3.57
C LYS A 65 5.72 3.54 2.35
N GLY A 66 6.98 3.87 2.60
CA GLY A 66 8.04 3.77 1.59
C GLY A 66 8.21 2.31 1.21
N PHE A 67 8.79 2.05 0.05
CA PHE A 67 9.24 0.72 -0.40
C PHE A 67 10.45 0.22 0.43
N ASP A 68 10.45 0.49 1.75
CA ASP A 68 11.61 0.34 2.64
C ASP A 68 12.00 -1.13 2.86
N ASN A 69 11.10 -2.06 2.49
CA ASN A 69 11.32 -3.51 2.48
C ASN A 69 10.98 -4.14 1.11
N PHE A 70 11.26 -3.44 0.01
CA PHE A 70 11.01 -3.99 -1.33
C PHE A 70 11.93 -5.18 -1.60
N GLN A 71 11.34 -6.37 -1.71
CA GLN A 71 12.03 -7.58 -2.17
C GLN A 71 11.56 -7.91 -3.59
N LEU A 72 12.49 -7.83 -4.54
CA LEU A 72 12.22 -8.19 -5.93
C LEU A 72 11.88 -9.68 -6.02
N MET A 73 10.80 -10.01 -6.72
CA MET A 73 10.50 -11.39 -7.11
C MET A 73 11.59 -11.91 -8.05
N GLU A 74 12.44 -12.79 -7.54
CA GLU A 74 13.50 -13.42 -8.32
C GLU A 74 12.93 -14.48 -9.26
N SER A 75 13.41 -14.49 -10.50
CA SER A 75 13.07 -15.50 -11.50
C SER A 75 14.19 -15.63 -12.52
N GLU A 76 14.60 -16.86 -12.79
CA GLU A 76 15.48 -17.21 -13.92
C GLU A 76 14.71 -17.37 -15.24
N ALA A 77 13.37 -17.30 -15.18
CA ALA A 77 12.50 -17.35 -16.35
C ALA A 77 12.19 -15.93 -16.86
N PRO A 78 11.80 -15.79 -18.15
CA PRO A 78 11.50 -14.49 -18.72
C PRO A 78 10.43 -13.72 -17.95
N VAL A 79 10.67 -12.44 -17.67
CA VAL A 79 9.76 -11.55 -16.94
C VAL A 79 9.26 -10.43 -17.86
N CYS A 80 8.13 -9.84 -17.52
CA CYS A 80 7.60 -8.67 -18.22
C CYS A 80 7.36 -7.52 -17.27
N HIS A 81 7.88 -6.35 -17.62
CA HIS A 81 7.72 -5.12 -16.89
C HIS A 81 6.70 -4.22 -17.59
N LEU A 82 5.80 -3.65 -16.80
CA LEU A 82 5.06 -2.45 -17.20
C LEU A 82 5.95 -1.24 -16.93
N VAL A 83 6.29 -0.49 -17.96
CA VAL A 83 7.14 0.69 -17.88
C VAL A 83 6.30 1.93 -18.20
N TYR A 84 6.45 2.97 -17.39
CA TYR A 84 5.78 4.25 -17.63
C TYR A 84 6.79 5.33 -17.99
N GLU A 85 6.55 6.04 -19.09
CA GLU A 85 7.33 7.21 -19.47
C GLU A 85 6.42 8.42 -19.62
N ALA A 86 6.77 9.53 -18.96
CA ALA A 86 5.96 10.75 -18.96
C ALA A 86 6.02 11.56 -20.28
N VAL A 87 6.86 11.15 -21.24
CA VAL A 87 7.03 11.83 -22.53
C VAL A 87 5.73 11.76 -23.36
N ASP A 88 5.45 12.80 -24.14
CA ASP A 88 4.30 12.89 -25.05
C ASP A 88 2.93 12.58 -24.43
N ASN A 89 2.67 13.17 -23.25
CA ASN A 89 1.47 12.93 -22.45
C ASN A 89 1.36 11.50 -21.90
N GLY A 90 2.49 10.87 -21.58
CA GLY A 90 2.52 9.59 -20.89
C GLY A 90 2.28 8.41 -21.82
N SER A 91 3.17 7.42 -21.75
CA SER A 91 3.05 6.17 -22.49
C SER A 91 3.37 4.98 -21.60
N PHE A 92 2.67 3.86 -21.84
CA PHE A 92 2.97 2.58 -21.23
C PHE A 92 3.67 1.68 -22.25
N TYR A 93 4.73 1.02 -21.81
CA TYR A 93 5.46 0.02 -22.58
C TYR A 93 5.46 -1.31 -21.83
N LEU A 94 5.44 -2.39 -22.58
CA LEU A 94 5.81 -3.71 -22.09
C LEU A 94 7.30 -3.91 -22.39
N GLN A 95 8.06 -4.28 -21.37
CA GLN A 95 9.47 -4.63 -21.51
C GLN A 95 9.67 -6.06 -21.03
N TRP A 96 9.90 -6.97 -21.97
CA TRP A 96 10.28 -8.35 -21.68
C TRP A 96 11.78 -8.43 -21.45
N LYS A 97 12.18 -9.24 -20.46
CA LYS A 97 13.56 -9.54 -20.08
C LYS A 97 13.72 -11.04 -19.87
N GLU A 98 14.94 -11.55 -20.03
CA GLU A 98 15.19 -12.99 -19.94
C GLU A 98 15.06 -13.52 -18.50
N ASN A 99 15.30 -12.66 -17.52
CA ASN A 99 15.22 -12.96 -16.09
C ASN A 99 14.95 -11.67 -15.29
N SER A 100 14.72 -11.81 -13.99
CA SER A 100 14.47 -10.68 -13.09
C SER A 100 15.73 -9.89 -12.70
N LYS A 101 16.93 -10.37 -13.02
CA LYS A 101 18.19 -9.71 -12.62
C LYS A 101 18.48 -8.47 -13.46
N GLU A 102 17.97 -8.45 -14.68
CA GLU A 102 18.04 -7.28 -15.55
C GLU A 102 17.18 -6.14 -15.01
N GLN A 103 17.83 -5.06 -14.58
CA GLN A 103 17.12 -3.88 -14.11
C GLN A 103 16.41 -3.18 -15.27
N VAL A 104 15.12 -2.90 -15.07
CA VAL A 104 14.32 -2.10 -15.99
C VAL A 104 14.01 -0.77 -15.32
N GLU A 105 14.68 0.27 -15.79
CA GLU A 105 14.38 1.63 -15.38
C GLU A 105 12.92 1.97 -15.66
N LYS A 106 12.34 2.79 -14.79
CA LYS A 106 10.96 3.25 -14.90
C LYS A 106 9.87 2.16 -14.87
N SER A 107 10.21 0.96 -14.41
CA SER A 107 9.24 -0.10 -14.18
C SER A 107 8.30 0.24 -13.02
N VAL A 108 7.00 0.09 -13.25
CA VAL A 108 5.94 0.36 -12.27
C VAL A 108 5.26 -0.93 -11.79
N MET A 109 5.28 -1.99 -12.60
CA MET A 109 4.86 -3.34 -12.24
C MET A 109 5.75 -4.36 -12.95
N MET A 110 5.85 -5.57 -12.38
CA MET A 110 6.52 -6.71 -13.00
C MET A 110 5.65 -7.95 -12.86
N MET A 111 5.61 -8.79 -13.89
CA MET A 111 4.98 -10.10 -13.86
C MET A 111 5.99 -11.20 -14.20
N VAL A 112 5.84 -12.33 -13.52
CA VAL A 112 6.58 -13.57 -13.74
C VAL A 112 5.58 -14.62 -14.27
N PRO A 113 5.60 -14.89 -15.58
CA PRO A 113 4.72 -15.86 -16.21
C PRO A 113 5.10 -17.28 -15.79
N THR A 114 4.10 -18.13 -15.58
CA THR A 114 4.33 -19.59 -15.47
C THR A 114 4.26 -20.28 -16.84
N LYS A 115 3.54 -19.69 -17.80
CA LYS A 115 3.51 -20.17 -19.19
C LYS A 115 4.76 -19.78 -19.96
N THR A 116 5.14 -20.61 -20.92
CA THR A 116 6.28 -20.35 -21.80
C THR A 116 6.09 -19.05 -22.58
N VAL A 117 7.08 -18.15 -22.49
CA VAL A 117 7.10 -16.91 -23.24
C VAL A 117 7.68 -17.17 -24.63
N PRO A 118 6.98 -16.78 -25.72
CA PRO A 118 7.52 -16.92 -27.07
C PRO A 118 8.82 -16.13 -27.24
N LYS A 119 9.85 -16.76 -27.83
CA LYS A 119 11.18 -16.14 -28.00
C LYS A 119 11.16 -14.77 -28.68
N PHE A 120 10.25 -14.57 -29.66
CA PHE A 120 10.15 -13.30 -30.38
C PHE A 120 9.75 -12.13 -29.46
N LYS A 121 9.09 -12.37 -28.31
CA LYS A 121 8.76 -11.32 -27.34
C LYS A 121 10.00 -10.76 -26.65
N LEU A 122 11.10 -11.51 -26.62
CA LEU A 122 12.38 -11.11 -26.03
C LEU A 122 13.29 -10.46 -27.07
N THR A 123 13.27 -10.92 -28.31
CA THR A 123 14.20 -10.46 -29.34
C THR A 123 13.68 -9.28 -30.16
N ASN A 124 12.37 -9.19 -30.39
CA ASN A 124 11.81 -8.12 -31.20
C ASN A 124 11.88 -6.78 -30.47
N ASP A 125 12.46 -5.77 -31.11
CA ASP A 125 12.68 -4.42 -30.54
C ASP A 125 13.34 -4.44 -29.14
N GLY A 126 14.24 -5.39 -28.90
CA GLY A 126 14.90 -5.56 -27.59
C GLY A 126 13.92 -5.92 -26.46
N GLY A 127 12.83 -6.61 -26.79
CA GLY A 127 11.78 -7.00 -25.88
C GLY A 127 10.82 -5.88 -25.50
N ARG A 128 10.95 -4.70 -26.14
CA ARG A 128 10.14 -3.53 -25.84
C ARG A 128 8.99 -3.42 -26.84
N SER A 129 7.77 -3.20 -26.33
CA SER A 129 6.60 -2.93 -27.18
C SER A 129 5.71 -1.87 -26.54
N LEU A 130 5.11 -1.02 -27.39
CA LEU A 130 4.17 0.01 -26.94
C LEU A 130 2.84 -0.64 -26.54
N LEU A 131 2.41 -0.43 -25.29
CA LEU A 131 1.07 -0.82 -24.84
C LEU A 131 0.05 0.27 -25.17
N SER A 132 0.39 1.52 -24.87
CA SER A 132 -0.45 2.67 -25.20
C SER A 132 0.31 3.98 -25.15
N TYR A 133 -0.14 4.93 -25.96
CA TYR A 133 0.37 6.30 -26.01
C TYR A 133 -0.69 7.30 -25.53
N LYS A 134 -0.23 8.47 -25.05
CA LYS A 134 -1.07 9.57 -24.58
C LYS A 134 -2.10 9.10 -23.56
N VAL A 135 -1.64 8.47 -22.48
CA VAL A 135 -2.50 7.95 -21.41
C VAL A 135 -2.68 8.94 -20.26
N ALA A 136 -1.77 9.89 -20.06
CA ALA A 136 -1.86 10.82 -18.94
C ALA A 136 -3.07 11.76 -18.98
N PRO A 137 -3.56 12.29 -20.12
CA PRO A 137 -4.65 13.27 -20.11
C PRO A 137 -5.99 12.72 -19.60
N ASP A 138 -6.21 11.41 -19.75
CA ASP A 138 -7.43 10.73 -19.32
C ASP A 138 -7.09 9.70 -18.24
N LYS A 139 -7.51 9.99 -17.01
CA LYS A 139 -7.29 9.15 -15.85
C LYS A 139 -7.92 7.76 -15.98
N ASN A 140 -9.09 7.66 -16.60
CA ASN A 140 -9.75 6.37 -16.80
C ASN A 140 -9.01 5.56 -17.87
N LYS A 141 -8.59 6.21 -18.95
CA LYS A 141 -7.72 5.58 -19.96
C LYS A 141 -6.43 5.07 -19.31
N PHE A 142 -5.76 5.88 -18.50
CA PHE A 142 -4.56 5.49 -17.76
C PHE A 142 -4.78 4.24 -16.90
N TYR A 143 -5.83 4.23 -16.07
CA TYR A 143 -6.16 3.06 -15.23
C TYR A 143 -6.55 1.83 -16.06
N SER A 144 -7.21 2.01 -17.19
CA SER A 144 -7.60 0.89 -18.06
C SER A 144 -6.38 0.12 -18.58
N TYR A 145 -5.28 0.80 -18.93
CA TYR A 145 -4.08 0.13 -19.43
C TYR A 145 -3.29 -0.60 -18.35
N ILE A 146 -3.37 -0.16 -17.09
CA ILE A 146 -2.87 -0.94 -15.96
C ILE A 146 -3.68 -2.25 -15.83
N CYS A 147 -5.01 -2.17 -15.94
CA CYS A 147 -5.84 -3.38 -15.93
C CYS A 147 -5.58 -4.29 -17.14
N GLN A 148 -5.29 -3.73 -18.32
CA GLN A 148 -4.91 -4.52 -19.50
C GLN A 148 -3.58 -5.25 -19.30
N PHE A 149 -2.61 -4.65 -18.60
CA PHE A 149 -1.39 -5.36 -18.20
C PHE A 149 -1.70 -6.56 -17.29
N LEU A 150 -2.62 -6.40 -16.34
CA LEU A 150 -3.07 -7.51 -15.48
C LEU A 150 -3.86 -8.57 -16.25
N LYS A 151 -4.61 -8.18 -17.29
CA LYS A 151 -5.23 -9.15 -18.21
C LYS A 151 -4.17 -9.98 -18.93
N LEU A 152 -3.12 -9.33 -19.43
CA LEU A 152 -1.97 -10.03 -19.99
C LEU A 152 -1.32 -10.97 -18.96
N ALA A 153 -1.14 -10.53 -17.72
CA ALA A 153 -0.62 -11.37 -16.64
C ALA A 153 -1.49 -12.62 -16.43
N LYS A 154 -2.82 -12.49 -16.51
CA LYS A 154 -3.77 -13.61 -16.44
C LYS A 154 -3.64 -14.56 -17.62
N ASP A 155 -3.51 -14.05 -18.84
CA ASP A 155 -3.31 -14.89 -20.03
C ASP A 155 -2.07 -15.79 -19.89
N TYR A 156 -1.03 -15.30 -19.21
CA TYR A 156 0.21 -16.02 -18.91
C TYR A 156 0.22 -16.79 -17.57
N ASN A 157 -0.88 -16.80 -16.83
CA ASN A 157 -1.00 -17.36 -15.47
C ASN A 157 0.13 -16.88 -14.54
N SER A 158 0.36 -15.58 -14.52
CA SER A 158 1.55 -14.99 -13.91
C SER A 158 1.34 -14.66 -12.44
N LYS A 159 2.43 -14.69 -11.67
CA LYS A 159 2.52 -13.87 -10.46
C LYS A 159 2.92 -12.46 -10.87
N PHE A 160 2.56 -11.45 -10.08
CA PHE A 160 3.01 -10.09 -10.34
C PHE A 160 3.36 -9.36 -9.04
N GLN A 161 4.04 -8.23 -9.17
CA GLN A 161 4.39 -7.36 -8.05
C GLN A 161 4.35 -5.89 -8.47
N LEU A 162 4.06 -5.01 -7.51
CA LEU A 162 4.21 -3.57 -7.69
C LEU A 162 5.69 -3.20 -7.51
N MET A 163 6.22 -2.41 -8.44
CA MET A 163 7.61 -1.94 -8.41
C MET A 163 7.70 -0.58 -7.73
N PRO A 164 8.88 -0.14 -7.25
CA PRO A 164 9.05 1.19 -6.66
C PRO A 164 8.52 2.34 -7.52
N GLY A 165 8.61 2.19 -8.85
CA GLY A 165 8.07 3.12 -9.83
C GLY A 165 6.57 3.37 -9.73
N TRP A 166 5.80 2.44 -9.15
CA TRP A 166 4.36 2.61 -8.90
C TRP A 166 4.07 3.88 -8.10
N ASN A 167 4.84 4.11 -7.04
CA ASN A 167 4.65 5.28 -6.19
C ASN A 167 5.47 6.49 -6.64
N SER A 168 6.60 6.33 -7.33
CA SER A 168 7.47 7.46 -7.69
C SER A 168 7.20 8.05 -9.08
N LEU A 169 6.74 7.26 -10.05
CA LEU A 169 6.70 7.68 -11.47
C LEU A 169 5.29 7.95 -11.99
N LEU A 170 4.28 7.26 -11.47
CA LEU A 170 2.92 7.42 -11.97
C LEU A 170 2.40 8.85 -11.68
N PRO A 171 1.81 9.53 -12.68
CA PRO A 171 1.24 10.88 -12.51
C PRO A 171 0.02 10.87 -11.59
N TYR A 172 -0.71 9.76 -11.59
CA TYR A 172 -1.87 9.53 -10.72
C TYR A 172 -1.52 8.51 -9.66
N LYS A 173 -1.54 8.92 -8.39
CA LYS A 173 -1.44 7.96 -7.28
C LYS A 173 -2.69 7.08 -7.28
N CYS A 174 -2.49 5.77 -7.29
CA CYS A 174 -3.56 4.80 -7.30
C CYS A 174 -3.24 3.58 -6.46
N ASP A 175 -4.31 2.90 -6.07
CA ASP A 175 -4.30 1.60 -5.42
C ASP A 175 -4.85 0.55 -6.38
N LEU A 176 -4.26 -0.64 -6.36
CA LEU A 176 -4.73 -1.79 -7.11
C LEU A 176 -5.45 -2.76 -6.18
N TYR A 177 -6.59 -3.29 -6.62
CA TYR A 177 -7.39 -4.27 -5.92
C TYR A 177 -7.65 -5.50 -6.79
N LEU A 178 -7.64 -6.68 -6.17
CA LEU A 178 -7.99 -7.96 -6.76
C LEU A 178 -9.29 -8.45 -6.14
N HIS A 179 -10.21 -8.91 -6.98
CA HIS A 179 -11.43 -9.61 -6.58
C HIS A 179 -11.32 -11.09 -6.95
N TYR A 180 -11.48 -11.97 -5.98
CA TYR A 180 -11.34 -13.42 -6.13
C TYR A 180 -12.70 -14.12 -6.25
N GLU A 181 -12.67 -15.38 -6.64
CA GLU A 181 -13.86 -16.24 -6.79
C GLU A 181 -14.72 -16.37 -5.52
N ASP A 182 -14.12 -16.31 -4.34
CA ASP A 182 -14.79 -16.36 -3.04
C ASP A 182 -15.42 -15.02 -2.61
N ASN A 183 -15.49 -14.04 -3.53
CA ASN A 183 -15.91 -12.66 -3.29
C ASN A 183 -15.02 -11.87 -2.34
N LYS A 184 -13.81 -12.37 -2.03
CA LYS A 184 -12.81 -11.60 -1.33
C LYS A 184 -12.26 -10.50 -2.24
N VAL A 185 -12.03 -9.33 -1.65
CA VAL A 185 -11.32 -8.22 -2.28
C VAL A 185 -10.08 -7.94 -1.46
N SER A 186 -8.91 -7.98 -2.10
CA SER A 186 -7.64 -7.59 -1.48
C SER A 186 -7.07 -6.37 -2.17
N LYS A 187 -6.52 -5.45 -1.38
CA LYS A 187 -5.62 -4.42 -1.90
C LYS A 187 -4.27 -5.06 -2.16
N VAL A 188 -3.70 -4.81 -3.32
CA VAL A 188 -2.34 -5.24 -3.65
C VAL A 188 -1.35 -4.35 -2.93
N GLU A 189 -0.51 -4.95 -2.12
CA GLU A 189 0.66 -4.31 -1.52
C GLU A 189 1.93 -4.77 -2.25
N CYS A 190 3.05 -4.93 -1.53
CA CYS A 190 4.32 -5.37 -2.11
C CYS A 190 4.47 -6.90 -2.22
N GLU A 191 3.49 -7.66 -1.73
CA GLU A 191 3.47 -9.12 -1.87
C GLU A 191 3.36 -9.55 -3.35
N HIS A 192 3.61 -10.83 -3.63
CA HIS A 192 3.63 -11.42 -4.97
C HIS A 192 2.32 -12.20 -5.28
N PRO A 193 1.16 -11.53 -5.47
CA PRO A 193 -0.10 -12.21 -5.72
C PRO A 193 -0.06 -13.03 -7.02
N SER A 194 -0.70 -14.20 -6.98
CA SER A 194 -1.11 -14.94 -8.18
C SER A 194 -2.42 -14.39 -8.72
N ILE A 195 -2.55 -14.34 -10.05
CA ILE A 195 -3.75 -13.84 -10.72
C ILE A 195 -4.73 -14.95 -11.15
N GLU A 196 -4.39 -16.21 -10.91
CA GLU A 196 -5.13 -17.39 -11.39
C GLU A 196 -6.62 -17.36 -11.01
N ASN A 197 -6.92 -17.18 -9.72
CA ASN A 197 -8.28 -17.20 -9.17
C ASN A 197 -8.90 -15.80 -9.03
N VAL A 198 -8.39 -14.82 -9.79
CA VAL A 198 -8.90 -13.46 -9.77
C VAL A 198 -9.97 -13.35 -10.85
N ASN A 199 -11.15 -12.83 -10.49
CA ASN A 199 -12.30 -12.61 -11.39
C ASN A 199 -12.36 -11.17 -11.91
N CYS A 200 -11.88 -10.22 -11.13
CA CYS A 200 -11.87 -8.82 -11.50
C CYS A 200 -10.68 -8.10 -10.88
N VAL A 201 -10.12 -7.15 -11.63
CA VAL A 201 -9.09 -6.23 -11.14
C VAL A 201 -9.62 -4.80 -11.17
N ALA A 202 -9.29 -4.01 -10.16
CA ALA A 202 -9.72 -2.63 -10.06
C ALA A 202 -8.56 -1.71 -9.68
N VAL A 203 -8.42 -0.60 -10.40
CA VAL A 203 -7.46 0.46 -10.10
C VAL A 203 -8.26 1.70 -9.72
N VAL A 204 -8.00 2.25 -8.53
CA VAL A 204 -8.71 3.42 -7.98
C VAL A 204 -7.73 4.47 -7.48
N GLY A 205 -8.19 5.72 -7.36
CA GLY A 205 -7.43 6.72 -6.62
C GLY A 205 -7.25 6.32 -5.14
N THR A 206 -6.13 6.73 -4.53
CA THR A 206 -5.72 6.33 -3.15
C THR A 206 -6.70 6.72 -2.03
N SER A 207 -7.63 7.65 -2.30
CA SER A 207 -8.71 8.02 -1.37
C SER A 207 -9.85 7.00 -1.32
N THR A 208 -9.92 6.06 -2.26
CA THR A 208 -10.99 5.09 -2.36
C THR A 208 -10.59 3.78 -1.70
N LYS A 209 -11.39 3.34 -0.74
CA LYS A 209 -11.28 2.02 -0.10
C LYS A 209 -12.45 1.16 -0.54
N LEU A 210 -12.16 -0.08 -0.90
CA LEU A 210 -13.18 -1.09 -1.18
C LEU A 210 -13.39 -1.96 0.06
N SER A 211 -14.59 -2.51 0.21
CA SER A 211 -14.88 -3.53 1.23
C SER A 211 -14.08 -4.79 0.93
N THR A 212 -13.67 -5.52 1.96
CA THR A 212 -12.91 -6.78 1.84
C THR A 212 -13.73 -7.94 1.30
N LYS A 213 -15.07 -7.80 1.26
CA LYS A 213 -15.99 -8.78 0.69
C LYS A 213 -17.05 -8.08 -0.14
N MET A 214 -17.08 -8.35 -1.44
CA MET A 214 -17.98 -7.76 -2.43
C MET A 214 -18.19 -8.73 -3.58
N THR A 215 -19.38 -8.76 -4.19
CA THR A 215 -19.55 -9.44 -5.47
C THR A 215 -18.80 -8.71 -6.57
N LYS A 216 -18.52 -9.39 -7.68
CA LYS A 216 -17.84 -8.79 -8.85
C LYS A 216 -18.59 -7.55 -9.35
N GLU A 217 -19.92 -7.62 -9.41
CA GLU A 217 -20.79 -6.54 -9.87
C GLU A 217 -20.75 -5.35 -8.91
N GLN A 218 -20.72 -5.63 -7.59
CA GLN A 218 -20.55 -4.59 -6.58
C GLN A 218 -19.20 -3.89 -6.70
N VAL A 219 -18.12 -4.63 -6.97
CA VAL A 219 -16.79 -4.03 -7.22
C VAL A 219 -16.91 -3.09 -8.40
N VAL A 220 -17.30 -3.58 -9.58
CA VAL A 220 -17.43 -2.77 -10.82
C VAL A 220 -18.28 -1.51 -10.60
N ALA A 221 -19.41 -1.63 -9.91
CA ALA A 221 -20.28 -0.51 -9.59
C ALA A 221 -19.61 0.52 -8.68
N ALA A 222 -18.87 0.07 -7.66
CA ALA A 222 -18.15 0.95 -6.74
C ALA A 222 -17.00 1.72 -7.42
N VAL A 223 -16.39 1.15 -8.47
CA VAL A 223 -15.24 1.76 -9.16
C VAL A 223 -15.64 2.77 -10.25
N ARG A 224 -16.86 2.69 -10.79
CA ARG A 224 -17.30 3.37 -12.02
C ARG A 224 -16.92 4.85 -12.14
N ASN A 225 -16.95 5.61 -11.04
CA ASN A 225 -16.65 7.06 -11.02
C ASN A 225 -15.36 7.41 -10.29
N LYS A 226 -14.64 6.42 -9.76
CA LYS A 226 -13.47 6.60 -8.88
C LYS A 226 -12.20 5.93 -9.43
N GLY A 227 -12.36 5.12 -10.46
CA GLY A 227 -11.28 4.35 -11.07
C GLY A 227 -11.78 3.54 -12.25
N TYR A 228 -11.08 2.45 -12.53
CA TYR A 228 -11.39 1.52 -13.61
C TYR A 228 -11.38 0.10 -13.08
N ALA A 229 -12.34 -0.71 -13.50
CA ALA A 229 -12.38 -2.14 -13.22
C ALA A 229 -12.43 -2.93 -14.52
N LEU A 230 -11.72 -4.06 -14.53
CA LEU A 230 -11.74 -5.01 -15.63
C LEU A 230 -12.09 -6.38 -15.07
N SER A 231 -13.21 -6.92 -15.54
CA SER A 231 -13.59 -8.31 -15.29
C SER A 231 -12.92 -9.21 -16.32
N PHE A 232 -12.54 -10.40 -15.90
CA PHE A 232 -12.01 -11.44 -16.78
C PHE A 232 -13.11 -12.33 -17.36
#